data_AF-A0A2N6EUK4-F1
#
_entry.id   AF-A0A2N6EUK4-F1
#
_cell.length_a   1.000
_cell.length_b   1.000
_cell.length_c   1.000
_cell.angle_alpha   90.00
_cell.angle_beta   90.00
_cell.angle_gamma   90.00
#
_symmetry.space_group_name_H-M   'P 1'
#
loop_
_entity.id
_entity.type
_entity.pdbx_description
1 polymer ?
#
loop_
_entity_poly.entity_id
_entity_poly.type
_entity_poly.pdbx_seq_one_letter_code
_entity_poly.pdbx_strand_id
1 'polypeptide(L)'
;MYTDSIRRWATDLRRSGTLANPDGIGEIGLKDGQAGTRPAARFAVTVSDDRVDQIRFQVFGCGFTIAACAAAADLAEGQHFRDVLLLTPQLVDEALGGLPQERDYCADIAIQALHGAVRSAMGSGDVDAITHIAEEDHGPRVTADNPVYQALINSGAAAGIGDEDRHLFACLIAIAAGEPWDTAQALGLSHQAFSELLATCFPGVDQHLLDDTLPDAPSQPQPNDEIRAIVTAHVPQQGNPVAQSMARWLAAMITARSAHPGHLWVSMGLFHRPELTAAIRRHLPSMAAANNKGMRWKRFLFKTLCDQSGAMLCKSPNCGECSDYALCFAPEET
;
A
#
# COMPACT_ATOMS: atom_id res chain seq x y z
N MET A 1 -13.34 -7.41 -0.85
CA MET A 1 -13.78 -8.73 -0.31
C MET A 1 -13.42 -9.81 -1.34
N TYR A 2 -13.03 -11.03 -0.94
CA TYR A 2 -12.81 -12.13 -1.90
C TYR A 2 -14.16 -12.66 -2.40
N THR A 3 -14.48 -12.39 -3.66
CA THR A 3 -15.63 -13.00 -4.36
C THR A 3 -15.39 -14.51 -4.54
N ASP A 4 -16.45 -15.28 -4.75
CA ASP A 4 -16.33 -16.73 -4.99
C ASP A 4 -15.49 -17.02 -6.24
N SER A 5 -15.55 -16.14 -7.25
CA SER A 5 -14.72 -16.22 -8.45
C SER A 5 -13.24 -16.04 -8.14
N ILE A 6 -12.86 -15.02 -7.34
CA ILE A 6 -11.46 -14.81 -6.94
C ILE A 6 -10.96 -15.97 -6.10
N ARG A 7 -11.78 -16.52 -5.18
CA ARG A 7 -11.39 -17.71 -4.39
C ARG A 7 -11.12 -18.90 -5.29
N ARG A 8 -12.01 -19.18 -6.25
CA ARG A 8 -11.84 -20.26 -7.23
C ARG A 8 -10.51 -20.13 -7.97
N TRP A 9 -10.24 -18.95 -8.53
CA TRP A 9 -8.99 -18.69 -9.26
C TRP A 9 -7.75 -18.75 -8.36
N ALA A 10 -7.81 -18.21 -7.14
CA ALA A 10 -6.70 -18.25 -6.19
C ALA A 10 -6.33 -19.69 -5.76
N THR A 11 -7.30 -20.61 -5.80
CA THR A 11 -7.09 -22.03 -5.50
C THR A 11 -6.81 -22.89 -6.74
N ASP A 12 -6.87 -22.31 -7.94
CA ASP A 12 -6.57 -23.02 -9.19
C ASP A 12 -5.06 -23.11 -9.40
N LEU A 13 -4.50 -24.27 -9.04
CA LEU A 13 -3.07 -24.54 -9.10
C LEU A 13 -2.62 -25.22 -10.40
N ARG A 14 -3.52 -25.42 -11.38
CA ARG A 14 -3.22 -26.20 -12.61
C ARG A 14 -2.01 -25.67 -13.38
N ARG A 15 -1.79 -24.36 -13.34
CA ARG A 15 -0.67 -23.66 -14.03
C ARG A 15 0.34 -23.06 -13.05
N SER A 16 0.23 -23.37 -11.76
CA SER A 16 1.22 -22.92 -10.77
C SER A 16 2.45 -23.81 -10.82
N GLY A 17 3.64 -23.21 -10.72
CA GLY A 17 4.91 -23.92 -10.57
C GLY A 17 5.98 -23.47 -11.57
N THR A 18 7.01 -24.29 -11.71
CA THR A 18 8.11 -24.07 -12.66
C THR A 18 7.86 -24.84 -13.96
N LEU A 19 8.33 -24.30 -15.08
CA LEU A 19 8.39 -24.99 -16.37
C LEU A 19 9.86 -25.30 -16.69
N ALA A 20 10.15 -26.55 -17.07
CA ALA A 20 11.50 -26.95 -17.46
C ALA A 20 11.76 -26.52 -18.91
N ASN A 21 12.94 -25.96 -19.17
CA ASN A 21 13.36 -25.49 -20.50
C ASN A 21 12.33 -24.59 -21.21
N PRO A 22 11.89 -23.48 -20.59
CA PRO A 22 10.95 -22.58 -21.22
C PRO A 22 11.58 -21.85 -22.41
N ASP A 23 10.80 -21.63 -23.46
CA ASP A 23 11.18 -20.82 -24.62
C ASP A 23 11.13 -19.31 -24.29
N GLY A 24 10.31 -18.92 -23.31
CA GLY A 24 10.23 -17.54 -22.84
C GLY A 24 9.96 -17.41 -21.35
N ILE A 25 10.57 -16.39 -20.73
CA ILE A 25 10.40 -16.07 -19.31
C ILE A 25 10.09 -14.58 -19.16
N GLY A 26 9.13 -14.24 -18.32
CA GLY A 26 8.79 -12.88 -17.97
C GLY A 26 8.63 -12.72 -16.47
N GLU A 27 9.25 -11.68 -15.92
CA GLU A 27 9.34 -11.48 -14.46
C GLU A 27 9.04 -10.02 -14.11
N ILE A 28 8.23 -9.83 -13.08
CA ILE A 28 7.96 -8.53 -12.46
C ILE A 28 8.24 -8.66 -10.97
N GLY A 29 9.02 -7.71 -10.42
CA GLY A 29 9.30 -7.63 -8.99
C GLY A 29 10.28 -8.70 -8.45
N LEU A 30 11.01 -9.39 -9.32
CA LEU A 30 11.99 -10.43 -8.96
C LEU A 30 13.46 -10.06 -9.20
N LYS A 31 13.75 -8.88 -9.77
CA LYS A 31 15.13 -8.38 -9.91
C LYS A 31 15.74 -8.00 -8.55
N ASP A 32 17.07 -7.94 -8.51
CA ASP A 32 17.89 -7.71 -7.31
C ASP A 32 17.33 -6.63 -6.38
N GLY A 33 17.11 -6.98 -5.11
CA GLY A 33 16.59 -6.10 -4.07
C GLY A 33 15.06 -5.89 -4.08
N GLN A 34 14.34 -6.32 -5.12
CA GLN A 34 12.89 -6.12 -5.23
C GLN A 34 12.07 -7.35 -4.82
N ALA A 35 12.67 -8.54 -4.84
CA ALA A 35 12.02 -9.77 -4.44
C ALA A 35 11.43 -9.64 -3.03
N GLY A 36 10.10 -9.75 -2.94
CA GLY A 36 9.32 -9.62 -1.72
C GLY A 36 8.91 -8.17 -1.37
N THR A 37 9.62 -7.12 -1.81
CA THR A 37 9.27 -5.70 -1.51
C THR A 37 7.87 -5.33 -1.96
N ARG A 38 7.44 -5.98 -3.06
CA ARG A 38 6.20 -5.78 -3.76
C ARG A 38 5.71 -7.13 -4.28
N PRO A 39 4.41 -7.26 -4.59
CA PRO A 39 3.90 -8.46 -5.25
C PRO A 39 4.68 -8.68 -6.54
N ALA A 40 5.15 -9.91 -6.71
CA ALA A 40 5.98 -10.30 -7.83
C ALA A 40 5.37 -11.51 -8.53
N ALA A 41 5.55 -11.57 -9.84
CA ALA A 41 5.05 -12.65 -10.66
C ALA A 41 6.10 -13.05 -11.69
N ARG A 42 6.16 -14.34 -11.97
CA ARG A 42 6.95 -14.94 -13.03
C ARG A 42 6.05 -15.78 -13.90
N PHE A 43 6.18 -15.62 -15.21
CA PHE A 43 5.60 -16.51 -16.21
C PHE A 43 6.72 -17.19 -16.97
N ALA A 44 6.53 -18.48 -17.26
CA ALA A 44 7.39 -19.27 -18.10
C ALA A 44 6.51 -19.97 -19.14
N VAL A 45 6.89 -19.89 -20.41
CA VAL A 45 6.10 -20.45 -21.52
C VAL A 45 6.95 -21.35 -22.41
N THR A 46 6.34 -22.39 -22.97
CA THR A 46 6.83 -23.08 -24.17
C THR A 46 5.96 -22.75 -25.36
N VAL A 47 6.53 -22.91 -26.54
CA VAL A 47 5.94 -22.41 -27.79
C VAL A 47 5.86 -23.52 -28.81
N SER A 48 4.75 -23.56 -29.52
CA SER A 48 4.57 -24.40 -30.71
C SER A 48 3.78 -23.61 -31.74
N ASP A 49 4.25 -23.55 -32.98
CA ASP A 49 3.55 -22.92 -34.12
C ASP A 49 2.98 -21.52 -33.82
N ASP A 50 3.80 -20.63 -33.26
CA ASP A 50 3.44 -19.24 -32.89
C ASP A 50 2.30 -19.14 -31.85
N ARG A 51 2.18 -20.17 -31.01
CA ARG A 51 1.21 -20.26 -29.90
C ARG A 51 1.91 -20.61 -28.59
N VAL A 52 1.33 -20.17 -27.48
CA VAL A 52 1.72 -20.62 -26.14
C VAL A 52 1.24 -22.06 -25.94
N ASP A 53 2.16 -23.03 -25.97
CA ASP A 53 1.85 -24.45 -25.80
C ASP A 53 1.63 -24.81 -24.33
N GLN A 54 2.60 -24.48 -23.47
CA GLN A 54 2.46 -24.60 -22.02
C GLN A 54 2.82 -23.30 -21.35
N ILE A 55 2.18 -23.05 -20.21
CA ILE A 55 2.41 -21.88 -19.39
C ILE A 55 2.43 -22.25 -17.91
N ARG A 56 3.43 -21.77 -17.19
CA ARG A 56 3.52 -21.87 -15.74
C ARG A 56 3.78 -20.52 -15.12
N PHE A 57 3.20 -20.29 -13.95
CA PHE A 57 3.41 -19.07 -13.21
C PHE A 57 3.89 -19.35 -11.78
N GLN A 58 4.64 -18.39 -11.24
CA GLN A 58 5.05 -18.35 -9.84
C GLN A 58 4.69 -16.96 -9.30
N VAL A 59 3.98 -16.91 -8.18
CA VAL A 59 3.58 -15.65 -7.54
C VAL A 59 4.21 -15.53 -6.16
N PHE A 60 4.72 -14.35 -5.88
CA PHE A 60 5.21 -13.93 -4.57
C PHE A 60 4.39 -12.71 -4.15
N GLY A 61 3.15 -12.94 -3.74
CA GLY A 61 2.14 -11.89 -3.56
C GLY A 61 0.91 -12.41 -2.81
N CYS A 62 -0.17 -11.63 -2.81
CA CYS A 62 -1.41 -11.99 -2.13
C CYS A 62 -2.30 -12.89 -3.01
N GLY A 63 -3.37 -13.45 -2.43
CA GLY A 63 -4.31 -14.31 -3.16
C GLY A 63 -4.96 -13.65 -4.39
N PHE A 64 -5.10 -12.32 -4.42
CA PHE A 64 -5.54 -11.58 -5.61
C PHE A 64 -4.52 -11.65 -6.75
N THR A 65 -3.22 -11.56 -6.45
CA THR A 65 -2.15 -11.72 -7.45
C THR A 65 -2.10 -13.15 -7.97
N ILE A 66 -2.32 -14.15 -7.10
CA ILE A 66 -2.43 -15.56 -7.51
C ILE A 66 -3.62 -15.75 -8.45
N ALA A 67 -4.80 -15.22 -8.07
CA ALA A 67 -6.00 -15.31 -8.89
C ALA A 67 -5.80 -14.65 -10.26
N ALA A 68 -5.23 -13.44 -10.29
CA ALA A 68 -4.93 -12.72 -11.53
C ALA A 68 -3.96 -13.48 -12.44
N CYS A 69 -2.88 -14.06 -11.88
CA CYS A 69 -1.94 -14.86 -12.66
C CYS A 69 -2.58 -16.15 -13.17
N ALA A 70 -3.43 -16.81 -12.38
CA ALA A 70 -4.14 -18.00 -12.79
C ALA A 70 -5.12 -17.72 -13.95
N ALA A 71 -5.88 -16.61 -13.86
CA ALA A 71 -6.78 -16.16 -14.91
C ALA A 71 -6.02 -15.76 -16.19
N ALA A 72 -4.95 -14.97 -16.07
CA ALA A 72 -4.12 -14.60 -17.21
C ALA A 72 -3.48 -15.82 -17.89
N ALA A 73 -3.00 -16.81 -17.11
CA ALA A 73 -2.45 -18.05 -17.64
C ALA A 73 -3.50 -18.86 -18.40
N ASP A 74 -4.73 -18.93 -17.90
CA ASP A 74 -5.84 -19.64 -18.56
C ASP A 74 -6.27 -18.97 -19.86
N LEU A 75 -6.33 -17.64 -19.88
CA LEU A 75 -6.65 -16.87 -21.09
C LEU A 75 -5.57 -17.00 -22.17
N ALA A 76 -4.31 -17.24 -21.79
CA ALA A 76 -3.18 -17.26 -22.72
C ALA A 76 -2.82 -18.64 -23.27
N GLU A 77 -3.09 -19.72 -22.52
CA GLU A 77 -2.72 -21.08 -22.95
C GLU A 77 -3.43 -21.47 -24.26
N GLY A 78 -2.67 -21.95 -25.23
CA GLY A 78 -3.14 -22.32 -26.57
C GLY A 78 -3.38 -21.15 -27.52
N GLN A 79 -3.26 -19.89 -27.07
CA GLN A 79 -3.49 -18.70 -27.91
C GLN A 79 -2.26 -18.33 -28.74
N HIS A 80 -2.48 -17.62 -29.86
CA HIS A 80 -1.39 -17.02 -30.62
C HIS A 80 -0.76 -15.85 -29.86
N PHE A 81 0.54 -15.63 -30.06
CA PHE A 81 1.25 -14.52 -29.41
C PHE A 81 0.60 -13.16 -29.62
N ARG A 82 0.11 -12.88 -30.82
CA ARG A 82 -0.59 -11.63 -31.13
C ARG A 82 -1.83 -11.43 -30.25
N ASP A 83 -2.55 -12.52 -29.94
CA ASP A 83 -3.80 -12.46 -29.16
C ASP A 83 -3.46 -12.36 -27.67
N VAL A 84 -2.40 -13.05 -27.22
CA VAL A 84 -1.88 -12.91 -25.85
C VAL A 84 -1.40 -11.49 -25.57
N LEU A 85 -0.70 -10.85 -26.53
CA LEU A 85 -0.21 -9.47 -26.39
C LEU A 85 -1.32 -8.40 -26.43
N LEU A 86 -2.55 -8.77 -26.81
CA LEU A 86 -3.72 -7.90 -26.75
C LEU A 86 -4.50 -8.03 -25.44
N LEU A 87 -4.13 -8.98 -24.56
CA LEU A 87 -4.75 -9.11 -23.25
C LEU A 87 -4.46 -7.87 -22.40
N THR A 88 -5.48 -7.38 -21.72
CA THR A 88 -5.40 -6.20 -20.85
C THR A 88 -5.67 -6.58 -19.40
N PRO A 89 -5.22 -5.76 -18.44
CA PRO A 89 -5.57 -5.93 -17.03
C PRO A 89 -7.09 -5.98 -16.81
N GLN A 90 -7.86 -5.19 -17.56
CA GLN A 90 -9.32 -5.17 -17.50
C GLN A 90 -9.94 -6.51 -17.92
N LEU A 91 -9.41 -7.18 -18.94
CA LEU A 91 -9.91 -8.51 -19.34
C LEU A 91 -9.65 -9.57 -18.27
N VAL A 92 -8.50 -9.48 -17.58
CA VAL A 92 -8.22 -10.35 -16.43
C VAL A 92 -9.17 -10.03 -15.27
N ASP A 93 -9.41 -8.75 -15.02
CA ASP A 93 -10.34 -8.30 -13.99
C ASP A 93 -11.77 -8.79 -14.21
N GLU A 94 -12.26 -8.69 -15.46
CA GLU A 94 -13.54 -9.24 -15.89
C GLU A 94 -13.61 -10.75 -15.69
N ALA A 95 -12.55 -11.49 -16.03
CA ALA A 95 -12.47 -12.94 -15.82
C ALA A 95 -12.47 -13.34 -14.32
N LEU A 96 -12.01 -12.44 -13.44
CA LEU A 96 -12.09 -12.58 -11.99
C LEU A 96 -13.46 -12.18 -11.41
N GLY A 97 -14.33 -11.56 -12.21
CA GLY A 97 -15.61 -11.01 -11.75
C GLY A 97 -15.46 -9.70 -10.96
N GLY A 98 -14.39 -8.95 -11.23
CA GLY A 98 -14.07 -7.68 -10.59
C GLY A 98 -13.19 -7.84 -9.34
N LEU A 99 -12.03 -7.20 -9.37
CA LEU A 99 -11.12 -7.00 -8.27
C LEU A 99 -11.59 -5.80 -7.44
N PRO A 100 -11.36 -5.81 -6.12
CA PRO A 100 -11.48 -4.59 -5.33
C PRO A 100 -10.57 -3.50 -5.92
N GLN A 101 -11.04 -2.25 -5.96
CA GLN A 101 -10.31 -1.11 -6.55
C GLN A 101 -8.88 -0.99 -6.02
N GLU A 102 -8.66 -1.20 -4.73
CA GLU A 102 -7.33 -1.18 -4.09
C GLU A 102 -6.44 -2.41 -4.39
N ARG A 103 -6.84 -3.27 -5.33
CA ARG A 103 -6.13 -4.46 -5.79
C ARG A 103 -6.09 -4.60 -7.32
N ASP A 104 -6.53 -3.59 -8.05
CA ASP A 104 -6.47 -3.51 -9.53
C ASP A 104 -5.07 -3.82 -10.08
N TYR A 105 -4.03 -3.32 -9.42
CA TYR A 105 -2.63 -3.53 -9.77
C TYR A 105 -2.20 -5.00 -9.82
N CYS A 106 -2.98 -5.92 -9.24
CA CYS A 106 -2.69 -7.36 -9.34
C CYS A 106 -2.85 -7.88 -10.77
N ALA A 107 -3.82 -7.34 -11.52
CA ALA A 107 -4.02 -7.68 -12.92
C ALA A 107 -2.90 -7.09 -13.80
N ASP A 108 -2.44 -5.88 -13.48
CA ASP A 108 -1.30 -5.25 -14.17
C ASP A 108 -0.03 -6.08 -14.07
N ILE A 109 0.31 -6.54 -12.85
CA ILE A 109 1.50 -7.38 -12.62
C ILE A 109 1.43 -8.68 -13.42
N ALA A 110 0.26 -9.33 -13.45
CA ALA A 110 0.06 -10.58 -14.18
C ALA A 110 0.26 -10.38 -15.69
N ILE A 111 -0.39 -9.37 -16.27
CA ILE A 111 -0.30 -9.08 -17.71
C ILE A 111 1.11 -8.65 -18.13
N GLN A 112 1.78 -7.80 -17.35
CA GLN A 112 3.14 -7.38 -17.66
C GLN A 112 4.12 -8.56 -17.66
N ALA A 113 4.05 -9.44 -16.65
CA ALA A 113 4.89 -10.63 -16.59
C ALA A 113 4.58 -11.61 -17.74
N LEU A 114 3.31 -11.81 -18.08
CA LEU A 114 2.88 -12.65 -19.20
C LEU A 114 3.37 -12.11 -20.55
N HIS A 115 3.19 -10.82 -20.82
CA HIS A 115 3.68 -10.18 -22.04
C HIS A 115 5.21 -10.26 -22.14
N GLY A 116 5.92 -10.12 -21.01
CA GLY A 116 7.36 -10.35 -20.95
C GLY A 116 7.75 -11.76 -21.41
N ALA A 117 7.04 -12.79 -20.91
CA ALA A 117 7.30 -14.18 -21.27
C ALA A 117 7.09 -14.44 -22.77
N VAL A 118 6.02 -13.92 -23.36
CA VAL A 118 5.75 -14.06 -24.80
C VAL A 118 6.79 -13.34 -25.65
N ARG A 119 7.14 -12.09 -25.32
CA ARG A 119 8.17 -11.32 -26.05
C ARG A 119 9.53 -12.00 -25.99
N SER A 120 9.88 -12.55 -24.82
CA SER A 120 11.09 -13.35 -24.65
C SER A 120 11.09 -14.57 -25.58
N ALA A 121 9.95 -15.23 -25.76
CA ALA A 121 9.83 -16.40 -26.63
C ALA A 121 9.88 -16.06 -28.14
N MET A 122 9.50 -14.83 -28.52
CA MET A 122 9.53 -14.33 -29.90
C MET A 122 10.95 -13.98 -30.42
N GLY A 123 12.02 -14.20 -29.65
CA GLY A 123 13.39 -13.94 -30.09
C GLY A 123 13.81 -12.47 -30.06
N SER A 124 13.05 -11.61 -29.36
CA SER A 124 13.52 -10.26 -29.01
C SER A 124 14.57 -10.40 -27.91
N GLY A 125 15.82 -10.62 -28.32
CA GLY A 125 16.97 -10.81 -27.44
C GLY A 125 17.23 -9.57 -26.59
N ASP A 126 16.59 -9.53 -25.43
CA ASP A 126 17.17 -9.14 -24.15
C ASP A 126 16.25 -9.70 -23.07
N VAL A 127 16.83 -10.39 -22.07
CA VAL A 127 16.14 -10.80 -20.84
C VAL A 127 15.92 -9.57 -19.93
N ASP A 128 16.12 -8.37 -20.46
CA ASP A 128 15.89 -7.13 -19.74
C ASP A 128 14.41 -6.79 -19.67
N ALA A 129 13.89 -7.08 -18.48
CA ALA A 129 12.95 -6.25 -17.74
C ALA A 129 12.25 -5.20 -18.61
N ILE A 130 10.95 -5.44 -18.82
CA ILE A 130 10.04 -4.31 -18.88
C ILE A 130 10.33 -3.50 -17.61
N THR A 131 10.94 -2.36 -17.89
CA THR A 131 11.48 -1.39 -16.96
C THR A 131 10.31 -0.85 -16.18
N HIS A 132 10.48 -0.81 -14.86
CA HIS A 132 9.75 0.06 -13.96
C HIS A 132 8.20 0.03 -14.08
N ILE A 133 7.53 -0.70 -13.19
CA ILE A 133 6.64 0.09 -12.32
C ILE A 133 7.65 0.99 -11.63
N ALA A 134 7.65 2.28 -11.99
CA ALA A 134 8.45 3.27 -11.32
C ALA A 134 8.41 2.93 -9.82
N GLU A 135 9.57 2.93 -9.20
CA GLU A 135 9.61 3.47 -7.86
C GLU A 135 9.00 4.87 -7.98
N GLU A 136 7.68 4.94 -7.88
CA GLU A 136 7.13 5.89 -6.96
C GLU A 136 7.23 5.21 -5.59
N ASP A 137 8.47 5.02 -5.13
CA ASP A 137 8.78 5.43 -3.78
C ASP A 137 8.43 6.90 -3.78
N HIS A 138 7.14 7.21 -3.56
CA HIS A 138 6.70 8.58 -3.62
C HIS A 138 7.47 9.23 -2.49
N GLY A 139 8.45 10.03 -2.88
CA GLY A 139 8.88 11.15 -2.08
C GLY A 139 7.64 11.88 -1.54
N PRO A 140 7.84 12.72 -0.54
CA PRO A 140 6.73 13.23 0.23
C PRO A 140 5.67 13.87 -0.66
N ARG A 141 4.44 13.38 -0.53
CA ARG A 141 3.29 13.82 -1.35
C ARG A 141 2.86 15.25 -1.03
N VAL A 142 3.24 15.72 0.15
CA VAL A 142 3.17 17.11 0.55
C VAL A 142 4.61 17.60 0.63
N THR A 143 4.88 18.78 0.10
CA THR A 143 6.19 19.43 0.21
C THR A 143 6.04 20.75 0.95
N ALA A 144 7.17 21.39 1.27
CA ALA A 144 7.16 22.71 1.90
C ALA A 144 6.41 23.76 1.07
N ASP A 145 6.29 23.59 -0.25
CA ASP A 145 5.61 24.54 -1.14
C ASP A 145 4.09 24.31 -1.25
N ASN A 146 3.55 23.27 -0.60
CA ASN A 146 2.11 23.01 -0.65
C ASN A 146 1.32 24.17 -0.02
N PRO A 147 0.32 24.74 -0.71
CA PRO A 147 -0.36 25.96 -0.26
C PRO A 147 -1.16 25.76 1.03
N VAL A 148 -1.79 24.59 1.21
CA VAL A 148 -2.53 24.24 2.43
C VAL A 148 -1.56 24.07 3.59
N TYR A 149 -0.45 23.35 3.37
CA TYR A 149 0.61 23.19 4.37
C TYR A 149 1.18 24.55 4.82
N GLN A 150 1.50 25.44 3.86
CA GLN A 150 1.99 26.78 4.16
C GLN A 150 0.95 27.61 4.92
N ALA A 151 -0.32 27.56 4.54
CA ALA A 151 -1.38 28.27 5.25
C ALA A 151 -1.51 27.80 6.72
N LEU A 152 -1.38 26.49 6.96
CA LEU A 152 -1.43 25.91 8.31
C LEU A 152 -0.19 26.27 9.13
N ILE A 153 1.02 26.11 8.59
CA ILE A 153 2.25 26.44 9.33
C ILE A 153 2.37 27.93 9.63
N ASN A 154 1.91 28.79 8.72
CA ASN A 154 1.91 30.24 8.89
C ASN A 154 0.71 30.77 9.70
N SER A 155 -0.22 29.90 10.12
CA SER A 155 -1.29 30.29 11.05
C SER A 155 -0.72 30.67 12.42
N GLY A 156 -1.56 31.24 13.29
CA GLY A 156 -1.19 31.42 14.68
C GLY A 156 -0.79 30.07 15.32
N ALA A 157 0.07 30.13 16.34
CA ALA A 157 0.45 28.97 17.14
C ALA A 157 -0.14 29.11 18.55
N ALA A 158 -0.89 28.10 19.01
CA ALA A 158 -1.34 28.07 20.39
C ALA A 158 -0.16 27.80 21.33
N ALA A 159 -0.17 28.44 22.51
CA ALA A 159 0.89 28.26 23.50
C ALA A 159 0.98 26.80 23.95
N GLY A 160 2.17 26.21 23.88
CA GLY A 160 2.44 24.84 24.34
C GLY A 160 2.33 23.75 23.26
N ILE A 161 2.00 24.10 22.01
CA ILE A 161 2.06 23.17 20.88
C ILE A 161 3.42 23.32 20.18
N GLY A 162 4.18 22.23 20.10
CA GLY A 162 5.50 22.23 19.46
C GLY A 162 5.41 22.26 17.93
N ASP A 163 6.44 22.83 17.28
CA ASP A 163 6.52 22.91 15.82
C ASP A 163 6.48 21.53 15.14
N GLU A 164 7.02 20.50 15.79
CA GLU A 164 6.98 19.11 15.30
C GLU A 164 5.55 18.58 15.19
N ASP A 165 4.67 18.93 16.12
CA ASP A 165 3.27 18.49 16.11
C ASP A 165 2.44 19.33 15.12
N ARG A 166 2.74 20.63 15.01
CA ARG A 166 2.15 21.47 13.96
C ARG A 166 2.54 20.96 12.57
N HIS A 167 3.80 20.61 12.36
CA HIS A 167 4.26 20.00 11.11
C HIS A 167 3.53 18.69 10.81
N LEU A 168 3.49 17.76 11.77
CA LEU A 168 2.80 16.48 11.63
C LEU A 168 1.35 16.64 11.18
N PHE A 169 0.57 17.47 11.89
CA PHE A 169 -0.84 17.65 11.58
C PHE A 169 -1.04 18.48 10.31
N ALA A 170 -0.15 19.41 9.99
CA ALA A 170 -0.22 20.18 8.75
C ALA A 170 -0.02 19.28 7.52
N CYS A 171 0.94 18.36 7.57
CA CYS A 171 1.16 17.36 6.51
C CYS A 171 -0.07 16.47 6.30
N LEU A 172 -0.68 15.99 7.40
CA LEU A 172 -1.88 15.16 7.36
C LEU A 172 -3.09 15.90 6.80
N ILE A 173 -3.32 17.13 7.24
CA ILE A 173 -4.42 17.96 6.71
C ILE A 173 -4.17 18.29 5.24
N ALA A 174 -2.95 18.68 4.86
CA ALA A 174 -2.63 19.07 3.50
C ALA A 174 -2.80 17.91 2.50
N ILE A 175 -2.43 16.67 2.89
CA ILE A 175 -2.66 15.53 2.01
C ILE A 175 -4.15 15.19 1.91
N ALA A 176 -4.91 15.28 3.01
CA ALA A 176 -6.34 14.99 3.02
C ALA A 176 -7.17 16.06 2.29
N ALA A 177 -6.80 17.33 2.40
CA ALA A 177 -7.48 18.43 1.70
C ALA A 177 -7.26 18.40 0.17
N GLY A 178 -6.23 17.71 -0.30
CA GLY A 178 -6.02 17.45 -1.73
C GLY A 178 -6.79 16.24 -2.27
N GLU A 179 -7.52 15.52 -1.42
CA GLU A 179 -8.34 14.37 -1.80
C GLU A 179 -9.78 14.82 -2.11
N PRO A 180 -10.54 14.10 -2.95
CA PRO A 180 -11.87 14.52 -3.37
C PRO A 180 -12.96 14.40 -2.30
N TRP A 181 -12.57 14.07 -1.06
CA TRP A 181 -13.44 13.77 0.07
C TRP A 181 -13.42 14.89 1.09
N ASP A 182 -14.38 14.85 2.02
CA ASP A 182 -14.34 15.70 3.19
C ASP A 182 -13.06 15.47 4.00
N THR A 183 -12.33 16.54 4.30
CA THR A 183 -11.01 16.46 4.96
C THR A 183 -11.08 15.79 6.33
N ALA A 184 -12.13 16.05 7.12
CA ALA A 184 -12.28 15.41 8.42
C ALA A 184 -12.50 13.90 8.29
N GLN A 185 -13.37 13.49 7.36
CA GLN A 185 -13.64 12.07 7.06
C GLN A 185 -12.43 11.36 6.45
N ALA A 186 -11.69 12.02 5.54
CA ALA A 186 -10.44 11.52 4.96
C ALA A 186 -9.39 11.18 6.04
N LEU A 187 -9.38 11.94 7.13
CA LEU A 187 -8.52 11.75 8.30
C LEU A 187 -9.09 10.77 9.34
N GLY A 188 -10.29 10.23 9.11
CA GLY A 188 -10.98 9.34 10.04
C GLY A 188 -11.45 10.04 11.32
N LEU A 189 -11.67 11.36 11.27
CA LEU A 189 -12.13 12.18 12.38
C LEU A 189 -13.61 12.55 12.22
N SER A 190 -14.27 12.84 13.34
CA SER A 190 -15.54 13.57 13.30
C SER A 190 -15.27 15.06 13.01
N HIS A 191 -16.23 15.76 12.42
CA HIS A 191 -16.13 17.22 12.21
C HIS A 191 -15.83 17.97 13.52
N GLN A 192 -16.39 17.52 14.65
CA GLN A 192 -16.08 18.10 15.95
C GLN A 192 -14.60 17.91 16.32
N ALA A 193 -14.08 16.69 16.22
CA ALA A 193 -12.68 16.40 16.54
C ALA A 193 -11.72 17.14 15.60
N PHE A 194 -12.10 17.31 14.33
CA PHE A 194 -11.35 18.08 13.35
C PHE A 194 -11.33 19.57 13.70
N SER A 195 -12.47 20.17 14.04
CA SER A 195 -12.55 21.56 14.49
C SER A 195 -11.74 21.81 15.78
N GLU A 196 -11.76 20.86 16.73
CA GLU A 196 -10.94 20.91 17.94
C GLU A 196 -9.44 20.87 17.61
N LEU A 197 -9.04 20.02 16.65
CA LEU A 197 -7.66 19.95 16.16
C LEU A 197 -7.22 21.28 15.53
N LEU A 198 -8.03 21.85 14.64
CA LEU A 198 -7.72 23.14 14.00
C LEU A 198 -7.63 24.26 15.04
N ALA A 199 -8.57 24.36 15.98
CA ALA A 199 -8.54 25.36 17.04
C ALA A 199 -7.31 25.22 17.95
N THR A 200 -6.83 23.99 18.16
CA THR A 200 -5.66 23.71 19.02
C THR A 200 -4.35 23.97 18.29
N CYS A 201 -4.16 23.42 17.09
CA CYS A 201 -2.87 23.42 16.40
C CYS A 201 -2.69 24.58 15.41
N PHE A 202 -3.80 25.09 14.87
CA PHE A 202 -3.81 26.07 13.76
C PHE A 202 -4.85 27.18 13.98
N PRO A 203 -4.84 27.88 15.13
CA PRO A 203 -5.80 28.94 15.40
C PRO A 203 -5.77 30.02 14.31
N GLY A 204 -6.95 30.34 13.77
CA GLY A 204 -7.14 31.38 12.77
C GLY A 204 -6.86 30.96 11.33
N VAL A 205 -6.64 29.67 11.05
CA VAL A 205 -6.60 29.18 9.67
C VAL A 205 -7.97 29.34 8.99
N ASP A 206 -7.96 29.74 7.73
CA ASP A 206 -9.16 29.78 6.90
C ASP A 206 -9.60 28.35 6.53
N GLN A 207 -10.73 27.91 7.07
CA GLN A 207 -11.25 26.55 6.86
C GLN A 207 -11.77 26.33 5.44
N HIS A 208 -12.08 27.40 4.69
CA HIS A 208 -12.49 27.28 3.30
C HIS A 208 -11.40 26.70 2.40
N LEU A 209 -10.13 26.80 2.82
CA LEU A 209 -9.00 26.16 2.13
C LEU A 209 -8.98 24.63 2.28
N LEU A 210 -9.86 24.06 3.12
CA LEU A 210 -9.91 22.64 3.48
C LEU A 210 -11.18 21.94 3.01
N ASP A 211 -12.12 22.68 2.39
CA ASP A 211 -13.46 22.24 2.02
C ASP A 211 -13.62 22.08 0.49
N ASP A 212 -12.82 21.20 -0.13
CA ASP A 212 -12.89 20.90 -1.56
C ASP A 212 -13.47 19.50 -1.83
N THR A 213 -14.74 19.31 -1.45
CA THR A 213 -15.46 18.05 -1.73
C THR A 213 -16.01 18.01 -3.15
N LEU A 214 -15.81 16.89 -3.85
CA LEU A 214 -16.39 16.68 -5.18
C LEU A 214 -17.73 15.91 -5.06
N PRO A 215 -18.82 16.38 -5.71
CA PRO A 215 -20.15 15.75 -5.61
C PRO A 215 -20.20 14.27 -6.05
N ASP A 216 -19.34 13.87 -6.98
CA ASP A 216 -19.30 12.52 -7.58
C ASP A 216 -17.98 11.79 -7.26
N ALA A 217 -17.40 12.04 -6.08
CA ALA A 217 -16.16 11.40 -5.67
C ALA A 217 -16.30 9.86 -5.56
N PRO A 218 -15.25 9.09 -5.90
CA PRO A 218 -15.23 7.64 -5.66
C PRO A 218 -15.36 7.34 -4.17
N SER A 219 -15.75 6.11 -3.80
CA SER A 219 -15.83 5.73 -2.38
C SER A 219 -14.46 5.79 -1.70
N GLN A 220 -14.38 6.39 -0.51
CA GLN A 220 -13.16 6.46 0.27
C GLN A 220 -12.64 5.06 0.65
N PRO A 221 -11.30 4.84 0.65
CA PRO A 221 -10.70 3.63 1.19
C PRO A 221 -11.17 3.35 2.62
N GLN A 222 -11.70 2.15 2.85
CA GLN A 222 -12.32 1.81 4.13
C GLN A 222 -11.24 1.43 5.16
N PRO A 223 -11.17 2.13 6.31
CA PRO A 223 -10.24 1.75 7.38
C PRO A 223 -10.60 0.38 7.96
N ASN A 224 -9.59 -0.39 8.36
CA ASN A 224 -9.79 -1.70 8.98
C ASN A 224 -10.09 -1.53 10.49
N ASP A 225 -11.23 -2.04 10.95
CA ASP A 225 -11.66 -1.91 12.36
C ASP A 225 -10.79 -2.67 13.36
N GLU A 226 -10.17 -3.77 12.96
CA GLU A 226 -9.24 -4.49 13.82
C GLU A 226 -7.92 -3.72 13.96
N ILE A 227 -7.44 -3.07 12.89
CA ILE A 227 -6.33 -2.11 12.96
C ILE A 227 -6.70 -0.92 13.85
N ARG A 228 -7.93 -0.42 13.76
CA ARG A 228 -8.45 0.63 14.65
C ARG A 228 -8.35 0.20 16.11
N ALA A 229 -8.79 -1.01 16.43
CA ALA A 229 -8.72 -1.56 17.78
C ALA A 229 -7.27 -1.67 18.29
N ILE A 230 -6.34 -2.16 17.45
CA ILE A 230 -4.91 -2.25 17.78
C ILE A 230 -4.33 -0.87 18.11
N VAL A 231 -4.52 0.12 17.23
CA VAL A 231 -3.94 1.46 17.45
C VAL A 231 -4.58 2.16 18.64
N THR A 232 -5.92 2.03 18.79
CA THR A 232 -6.66 2.66 19.90
C THR A 232 -6.26 2.09 21.26
N ALA A 233 -5.92 0.79 21.33
CA ALA A 233 -5.41 0.17 22.56
C ALA A 233 -4.09 0.80 23.07
N HIS A 234 -3.35 1.49 22.20
CA HIS A 234 -2.12 2.17 22.55
C HIS A 234 -2.29 3.66 22.93
N VAL A 235 -3.51 4.21 22.84
CA VAL A 235 -3.80 5.59 23.24
C VAL A 235 -3.67 5.74 24.76
N PRO A 236 -2.84 6.67 25.26
CA PRO A 236 -2.69 6.91 26.69
C PRO A 236 -4.01 7.34 27.35
N GLN A 237 -4.36 6.68 28.46
CA GLN A 237 -5.56 7.00 29.26
C GLN A 237 -5.30 8.06 30.34
N GLN A 238 -4.04 8.46 30.50
CA GLN A 238 -3.56 9.40 31.52
C GLN A 238 -2.68 10.45 30.85
N GLY A 239 -2.66 11.66 31.40
CA GLY A 239 -1.91 12.79 30.84
C GLY A 239 -2.77 14.04 30.75
N ASN A 240 -2.18 15.16 30.33
CA ASN A 240 -2.94 16.39 30.13
C ASN A 240 -3.96 16.23 28.98
N PRO A 241 -5.08 16.96 28.98
CA PRO A 241 -6.14 16.80 27.97
C PRO A 241 -5.67 17.01 26.53
N VAL A 242 -4.76 17.95 26.30
CA VAL A 242 -4.24 18.28 24.96
C VAL A 242 -3.43 17.11 24.39
N ALA A 243 -2.50 16.55 25.18
CA ALA A 243 -1.70 15.39 24.81
C ALA A 243 -2.57 14.16 24.53
N GLN A 244 -3.63 13.95 25.32
CA GLN A 244 -4.59 12.88 25.04
C GLN A 244 -5.34 13.08 23.72
N SER A 245 -5.74 14.33 23.42
CA SER A 245 -6.38 14.64 22.13
C SER A 245 -5.42 14.44 20.96
N MET A 246 -4.16 14.88 21.06
CA MET A 246 -3.13 14.63 20.05
C MET A 246 -2.92 13.13 19.79
N ALA A 247 -2.86 12.31 20.84
CA ALA A 247 -2.74 10.87 20.71
C ALA A 247 -3.97 10.24 20.04
N ARG A 248 -5.18 10.67 20.38
CA ARG A 248 -6.42 10.20 19.75
C ARG A 248 -6.51 10.59 18.28
N TRP A 249 -6.15 11.83 17.93
CA TRP A 249 -6.13 12.28 16.55
C TRP A 249 -5.11 11.51 15.72
N LEU A 250 -3.88 11.35 16.23
CA LEU A 250 -2.85 10.56 15.55
C LEU A 250 -3.29 9.10 15.37
N ALA A 251 -3.90 8.49 16.38
CA ALA A 251 -4.42 7.12 16.29
C ALA A 251 -5.46 6.97 15.18
N ALA A 252 -6.44 7.88 15.13
CA ALA A 252 -7.47 7.89 14.09
C ALA A 252 -6.87 8.06 12.68
N MET A 253 -5.92 8.98 12.53
CA MET A 253 -5.23 9.23 11.27
C MET A 253 -4.36 8.04 10.84
N ILE A 254 -3.61 7.41 11.74
CA ILE A 254 -2.86 6.19 11.44
C ILE A 254 -3.79 5.09 10.94
N THR A 255 -4.95 4.90 11.59
CA THR A 255 -5.96 3.93 11.15
C THR A 255 -6.49 4.27 9.76
N ALA A 256 -6.91 5.51 9.51
CA ALA A 256 -7.43 5.94 8.22
C ALA A 256 -6.38 5.79 7.11
N ARG A 257 -5.18 6.34 7.32
CA ARG A 257 -4.10 6.32 6.33
C ARG A 257 -3.51 4.91 6.10
N SER A 258 -3.74 3.97 7.00
CA SER A 258 -3.37 2.55 6.80
C SER A 258 -4.19 1.86 5.70
N ALA A 259 -5.37 2.37 5.34
CA ALA A 259 -6.17 1.84 4.23
C ALA A 259 -5.53 2.13 2.87
N HIS A 260 -4.84 3.26 2.72
CA HIS A 260 -4.22 3.70 1.47
C HIS A 260 -3.04 2.81 1.06
N PRO A 261 -2.78 2.57 -0.24
CA PRO A 261 -1.62 1.81 -0.70
C PRO A 261 -0.29 2.46 -0.29
N GLY A 262 0.81 1.69 -0.36
CA GLY A 262 2.15 2.20 -0.10
C GLY A 262 2.56 2.31 1.38
N HIS A 263 3.58 3.15 1.61
CA HIS A 263 4.16 3.41 2.93
C HIS A 263 3.29 4.37 3.76
N LEU A 264 3.10 4.05 5.04
CA LEU A 264 2.22 4.84 5.90
C LEU A 264 2.68 6.31 6.03
N TRP A 265 3.98 6.58 6.13
CA TRP A 265 4.48 7.96 6.25
C TRP A 265 4.18 8.80 5.00
N VAL A 266 4.31 8.20 3.80
CA VAL A 266 3.92 8.80 2.51
C VAL A 266 2.42 9.07 2.49
N SER A 267 1.61 8.08 2.87
CA SER A 267 0.17 8.24 2.95
C SER A 267 -0.24 9.29 3.99
N MET A 268 0.61 9.60 4.97
CA MET A 268 0.38 10.67 5.95
C MET A 268 0.93 12.04 5.50
N GLY A 269 1.49 12.12 4.29
CA GLY A 269 2.05 13.37 3.74
C GLY A 269 3.34 13.83 4.38
N LEU A 270 4.01 12.99 5.18
CA LEU A 270 5.24 13.35 5.89
C LEU A 270 6.41 13.51 4.93
N PHE A 271 7.35 14.40 5.27
CA PHE A 271 8.49 14.73 4.42
C PHE A 271 9.52 13.61 4.44
N HIS A 272 9.71 13.04 5.63
CA HIS A 272 10.72 12.01 5.86
C HIS A 272 10.16 10.89 6.72
N ARG A 273 10.63 9.68 6.47
CA ARG A 273 10.22 8.50 7.22
C ARG A 273 10.43 8.61 8.74
N PRO A 274 11.55 9.15 9.28
CA PRO A 274 11.76 9.24 10.72
C PRO A 274 10.71 10.07 11.47
N GLU A 275 10.04 11.02 10.79
CA GLU A 275 9.02 11.90 11.38
C GLU A 275 7.84 11.08 11.92
N LEU A 276 7.43 10.02 11.22
CA LEU A 276 6.37 9.13 11.69
C LEU A 276 6.79 8.39 12.97
N THR A 277 8.02 7.87 13.01
CA THR A 277 8.53 7.21 14.21
C THR A 277 8.60 8.19 15.39
N ALA A 278 9.05 9.42 15.16
CA ALA A 278 9.10 10.46 16.19
C ALA A 278 7.70 10.80 16.72
N ALA A 279 6.71 11.00 15.83
CA ALA A 279 5.32 11.25 16.20
C ALA A 279 4.72 10.10 17.04
N ILE A 280 4.95 8.85 16.64
CA ILE A 280 4.48 7.67 17.37
C ILE A 280 5.17 7.54 18.73
N ARG A 281 6.48 7.80 18.83
CA ARG A 281 7.19 7.82 20.12
C ARG A 281 6.64 8.87 21.08
N ARG A 282 6.26 10.05 20.57
CA ARG A 282 5.72 11.15 21.38
C ARG A 282 4.30 10.89 21.86
N HIS A 283 3.42 10.45 20.96
CA HIS A 283 1.97 10.41 21.23
C HIS A 283 1.41 9.00 21.50
N LEU A 284 2.08 7.94 21.01
CA LEU A 284 1.69 6.54 21.19
C LEU A 284 2.88 5.69 21.71
N PRO A 285 3.48 6.06 22.87
CA PRO A 285 4.75 5.49 23.34
C PRO A 285 4.70 3.98 23.59
N SER A 286 3.54 3.44 23.99
CA SER A 286 3.37 2.00 24.18
C SER A 286 3.40 1.23 22.84
N MET A 287 2.91 1.84 21.75
CA MET A 287 3.01 1.29 20.40
C MET A 287 4.46 1.35 19.91
N ALA A 288 5.17 2.43 20.24
CA ALA A 288 6.60 2.55 19.98
C ALA A 288 7.43 1.45 20.67
N ALA A 289 7.15 1.21 21.95
CA ALA A 289 7.79 0.13 22.70
C ALA A 289 7.46 -1.26 22.14
N ALA A 290 6.23 -1.48 21.66
CA ALA A 290 5.84 -2.75 21.04
C ALA A 290 6.57 -2.99 19.70
N ASN A 291 6.89 -1.94 18.95
CA ASN A 291 7.69 -2.02 17.72
C ASN A 291 9.21 -1.84 17.98
N ASN A 292 9.73 -2.51 19.01
CA ASN A 292 11.12 -2.35 19.49
C ASN A 292 12.22 -2.76 18.48
N LYS A 293 11.87 -3.49 17.42
CA LYS A 293 12.79 -3.90 16.34
C LYS A 293 12.82 -2.94 15.15
N GLY A 294 12.07 -1.83 15.20
CA GLY A 294 12.08 -0.82 14.13
C GLY A 294 11.42 -1.30 12.83
N MET A 295 10.36 -2.09 12.94
CA MET A 295 9.61 -2.58 11.78
C MET A 295 8.88 -1.41 11.11
N ARG A 296 8.74 -1.42 9.78
CA ARG A 296 7.92 -0.41 9.07
C ARG A 296 6.51 -0.40 9.66
N TRP A 297 6.00 0.77 10.05
CA TRP A 297 4.77 0.90 10.86
C TRP A 297 3.57 0.15 10.31
N LYS A 298 3.32 0.24 9.01
CA LYS A 298 2.22 -0.51 8.38
C LYS A 298 2.42 -2.02 8.49
N ARG A 299 3.65 -2.52 8.31
CA ARG A 299 3.96 -3.95 8.46
C ARG A 299 3.77 -4.40 9.90
N PHE A 300 4.20 -3.58 10.87
CA PHE A 300 3.97 -3.82 12.29
C PHE A 300 2.47 -3.99 12.59
N LEU A 301 1.62 -3.05 12.16
CA LEU A 301 0.18 -3.09 12.43
C LEU A 301 -0.49 -4.35 11.86
N PHE A 302 -0.22 -4.68 10.60
CA PHE A 302 -0.81 -5.86 9.96
C PHE A 302 -0.22 -7.18 10.50
N LYS A 303 1.04 -7.21 10.92
CA LYS A 303 1.60 -8.37 11.60
C LYS A 303 0.91 -8.61 12.94
N THR A 304 0.76 -7.55 13.75
CA THR A 304 0.06 -7.63 15.05
C THR A 304 -1.38 -8.14 14.87
N LEU A 305 -2.06 -7.69 13.82
CA LEU A 305 -3.40 -8.18 13.48
C LEU A 305 -3.42 -9.69 13.17
N CYS A 306 -2.48 -10.15 12.35
CA CYS A 306 -2.35 -11.56 11.99
C CYS A 306 -2.02 -12.42 13.22
N ASP A 307 -1.11 -11.95 14.08
CA ASP A 307 -0.76 -12.64 15.32
C ASP A 307 -1.97 -12.78 16.26
N GLN A 308 -2.84 -11.77 16.34
CA GLN A 308 -4.05 -11.78 17.18
C GLN A 308 -5.18 -12.67 16.62
N SER A 309 -5.31 -12.74 15.29
CA SER A 309 -6.34 -13.54 14.61
C SER A 309 -5.91 -15.00 14.38
N GLY A 310 -4.66 -15.36 14.73
CA GLY A 310 -4.09 -16.69 14.47
C GLY A 310 -3.81 -16.96 12.99
N ALA A 311 -3.92 -15.93 12.13
CA ALA A 311 -3.61 -16.01 10.71
C ALA A 311 -2.10 -15.82 10.48
N MET A 312 -1.49 -16.62 9.61
CA MET A 312 -0.04 -16.55 9.37
C MET A 312 0.27 -15.59 8.22
N LEU A 313 0.83 -14.42 8.53
CA LEU A 313 1.40 -13.50 7.52
C LEU A 313 2.90 -13.76 7.27
N CYS A 314 3.59 -14.35 8.25
CA CYS A 314 5.03 -14.51 8.24
C CYS A 314 5.43 -15.92 7.78
N LYS A 315 6.32 -16.01 6.79
CA LYS A 315 6.83 -17.28 6.24
C LYS A 315 7.89 -17.95 7.13
N SER A 316 8.51 -17.20 8.05
CA SER A 316 9.61 -17.67 8.88
C SER A 316 9.35 -17.44 10.37
N PRO A 317 9.64 -18.40 11.26
CA PRO A 317 9.56 -18.21 12.70
C PRO A 317 10.65 -17.28 13.23
N ASN A 318 11.74 -17.07 12.48
CA ASN A 318 12.82 -16.15 12.81
C ASN A 318 12.89 -15.02 11.77
N CYS A 319 12.62 -13.79 12.21
CA CYS A 319 12.65 -12.63 11.33
C CYS A 319 14.05 -12.39 10.73
N GLY A 320 15.13 -12.59 11.50
CA GLY A 320 16.50 -12.32 11.03
C GLY A 320 17.00 -13.24 9.92
N GLU A 321 16.33 -14.38 9.73
CA GLU A 321 16.61 -15.36 8.66
C GLU A 321 15.50 -15.36 7.60
N CYS A 322 14.54 -14.43 7.69
CA CYS A 322 13.46 -14.31 6.74
C CYS A 322 13.98 -13.63 5.46
N SER A 323 13.69 -14.21 4.28
CA SER A 323 13.97 -13.58 2.98
C SER A 323 13.36 -12.18 2.86
N ASP A 324 12.29 -11.93 3.59
CA ASP A 324 11.49 -10.70 3.55
C ASP A 324 11.94 -9.68 4.64
N TYR A 325 13.08 -9.89 5.32
CA TYR A 325 13.56 -9.04 6.43
C TYR A 325 13.73 -7.57 6.02
N ALA A 326 14.42 -7.26 4.93
CA ALA A 326 14.69 -5.88 4.47
C ALA A 326 13.41 -5.07 4.14
N LEU A 327 12.28 -5.76 4.02
CA LEU A 327 10.98 -5.20 3.65
C LEU A 327 10.17 -4.82 4.87
N CYS A 328 10.35 -5.63 5.92
CA CYS A 328 9.79 -5.40 7.24
C CYS A 328 10.66 -4.40 8.01
N PHE A 329 11.98 -4.43 7.80
CA PHE A 329 12.97 -3.63 8.50
C PHE A 329 13.82 -2.90 7.48
N ALA A 330 13.80 -1.57 7.51
CA ALA A 330 14.69 -0.76 6.70
C ALA A 330 15.37 0.29 7.59
N PRO A 331 16.62 0.70 7.29
CA PRO A 331 17.31 1.73 8.04
C PRO A 331 16.45 3.00 8.11
N GLU A 332 16.46 3.71 9.23
CA GLU A 332 15.97 5.08 9.25
C GLU A 332 17.03 5.92 8.54
N GLU A 333 16.83 6.21 7.24
CA GLU A 333 17.72 7.12 6.52
C GLU A 333 17.66 8.50 7.20
N THR A 334 18.84 9.10 7.35
CA THR A 334 19.11 10.26 8.21
C THR A 334 18.78 11.56 7.52
#